data_AF-A0A6G9XTA0-F1
#
_entry.id   AF-A0A6G9XTA0-F1
#
_cell.length_a   1.000
_cell.length_b   1.000
_cell.length_c   1.000
_cell.angle_alpha   90.00
_cell.angle_beta   90.00
_cell.angle_gamma   90.00
#
_symmetry.space_group_name_H-M   'P 1'
#
loop_
_entity.id
_entity.type
_entity.pdbx_description
1 polymer ?
#
loop_
_entity_poly.entity_id
_entity_poly.type
_entity_poly.pdbx_seq_one_letter_code
_entity_poly.pdbx_strand_id
1 'polypeptide(L)'
;MGFEGERMGLLGLWAVAAWGLITAVLSAPPAAALVGAVYRFPIPFGDHAQGVGELGNAAMASVFYLVKGEGFVLAALGAGAGYLIARTVGPALLRALSLSILAAFGIAVLAALVLAAL
;
A
#
# COMPACT_ATOMS: atom_id res chain seq x y z
N MET A 1 -23.70 -29.82 -17.49
CA MET A 1 -22.60 -29.86 -16.48
C MET A 1 -22.10 -28.45 -16.30
N GLY A 2 -22.42 -27.83 -15.17
CA GLY A 2 -22.17 -26.41 -14.92
C GLY A 2 -20.68 -26.14 -14.71
N PHE A 3 -20.10 -25.31 -15.58
CA PHE A 3 -18.86 -24.60 -15.28
C PHE A 3 -19.22 -23.33 -14.49
N GLU A 4 -19.80 -23.51 -13.32
CA GLU A 4 -19.85 -22.42 -12.35
C GLU A 4 -18.49 -22.43 -11.64
N GLY A 5 -17.49 -21.85 -12.31
CA GLY A 5 -16.15 -21.70 -11.75
C GLY A 5 -16.28 -21.09 -10.36
N GLU A 6 -15.76 -21.77 -9.35
CA GLU A 6 -15.84 -21.37 -7.95
C GLU A 6 -15.31 -19.94 -7.80
N ARG A 7 -16.22 -18.98 -7.85
CA ARG A 7 -15.91 -17.58 -7.55
C ARG A 7 -15.57 -17.53 -6.06
N MET A 8 -14.53 -16.76 -5.74
CA MET A 8 -14.11 -16.55 -4.37
C MET A 8 -15.32 -16.14 -3.53
N GLY A 9 -15.58 -16.90 -2.46
CA GLY A 9 -16.71 -16.62 -1.57
C GLY A 9 -16.64 -15.19 -1.02
N LEU A 10 -17.79 -14.67 -0.58
CA LEU A 10 -17.91 -13.28 -0.12
C LEU A 10 -16.89 -12.96 1.00
N LEU A 11 -16.63 -13.92 1.89
CA LEU A 11 -15.59 -13.82 2.93
C LEU A 11 -14.17 -13.68 2.34
N GLY A 12 -13.86 -14.39 1.26
CA GLY A 12 -12.55 -14.28 0.59
C GLY A 12 -12.35 -12.92 -0.08
N LEU A 13 -13.39 -12.37 -0.70
CA LEU A 13 -13.35 -11.01 -1.26
C LEU A 13 -13.03 -9.96 -0.18
N TRP A 14 -13.72 -10.02 0.95
CA TRP A 14 -13.47 -9.11 2.07
C TRP A 14 -12.14 -9.36 2.75
N ALA A 15 -11.68 -10.61 2.83
CA ALA A 15 -10.37 -10.93 3.39
C ALA A 15 -9.23 -10.33 2.56
N VAL A 16 -9.27 -10.45 1.23
CA VAL A 16 -8.24 -9.86 0.35
C VAL A 16 -8.34 -8.32 0.35
N ALA A 17 -9.54 -7.74 0.41
CA ALA A 17 -9.71 -6.30 0.55
C ALA A 17 -9.12 -5.78 1.87
N ALA A 18 -9.45 -6.41 3.01
CA ALA A 18 -8.86 -6.06 4.30
C ALA A 18 -7.34 -6.24 4.31
N TRP A 19 -6.85 -7.30 3.65
CA TRP A 19 -5.42 -7.54 3.51
C TRP A 19 -4.72 -6.45 2.69
N GLY A 20 -5.31 -6.01 1.58
CA GLY A 20 -4.80 -4.90 0.77
C GLY A 20 -4.74 -3.58 1.55
N LEU A 21 -5.77 -3.30 2.36
CA LEU A 21 -5.79 -2.15 3.28
C LEU A 21 -4.61 -2.19 4.25
N ILE A 22 -4.49 -3.28 5.00
CA ILE A 22 -3.46 -3.45 6.03
C ILE A 22 -2.08 -3.34 5.38
N THR A 23 -1.89 -4.03 4.26
CA THR A 23 -0.61 -4.04 3.56
C THR A 23 -0.25 -2.65 3.05
N ALA A 24 -1.19 -1.87 2.52
CA ALA A 24 -0.92 -0.52 2.01
C ALA A 24 -0.42 0.39 3.15
N VAL A 25 -1.09 0.37 4.30
CA VAL A 25 -0.72 1.19 5.47
C VAL A 25 0.63 0.75 6.04
N LEU A 26 0.83 -0.55 6.23
CA LEU A 26 2.11 -1.07 6.73
C LEU A 26 3.28 -0.86 5.77
N SER A 27 2.99 -0.74 4.47
CA SER A 27 4.00 -0.48 3.43
C SER A 27 4.39 0.98 3.32
N ALA A 28 3.67 1.92 3.95
CA ALA A 28 3.98 3.34 3.81
C ALA A 28 5.36 3.73 4.36
N PRO A 29 5.80 3.30 5.57
CA PRO A 29 7.15 3.58 6.05
C PRO A 29 8.28 3.03 5.17
N PRO A 30 8.29 1.75 4.77
CA PRO A 30 9.35 1.26 3.88
C PRO A 30 9.27 1.89 2.48
N ALA A 31 8.07 2.21 1.96
CA ALA A 31 7.93 2.93 0.70
C ALA A 31 8.53 4.35 0.78
N ALA A 32 8.26 5.09 1.85
CA ALA A 32 8.83 6.41 2.08
C ALA A 32 10.35 6.35 2.27
N ALA A 33 10.87 5.36 3.01
CA ALA A 33 12.29 5.12 3.15
C ALA A 33 12.95 4.87 1.77
N LEU A 34 12.37 4.01 0.94
CA LEU A 34 12.86 3.75 -0.42
C LEU A 34 12.86 5.02 -1.28
N VAL A 35 11.79 5.81 -1.24
CA VAL A 35 11.70 7.08 -1.98
C VAL A 35 12.73 8.09 -1.47
N GLY A 36 12.88 8.24 -0.15
CA GLY A 36 13.89 9.09 0.47
C GLY A 36 15.32 8.65 0.17
N ALA A 37 15.56 7.34 -0.01
CA ALA A 37 16.86 6.81 -0.38
C ALA A 37 17.30 7.26 -1.79
N VAL A 38 16.34 7.26 -2.73
CA VAL A 38 16.61 7.46 -4.17
C VAL A 38 16.41 8.91 -4.60
N TYR A 39 15.43 9.59 -4.03
CA TYR A 39 15.03 10.96 -4.38
C TYR A 39 15.20 11.89 -3.18
N ARG A 40 14.09 12.34 -2.61
CA ARG A 40 13.97 13.19 -1.44
C ARG A 40 12.59 12.91 -0.87
N PHE A 41 12.44 12.89 0.44
CA PHE A 41 11.13 12.72 1.08
C PHE A 41 10.88 13.89 2.04
N PRO A 42 9.71 14.54 1.99
CA PRO A 42 9.44 15.69 2.83
C PRO A 42 9.37 15.27 4.31
N ILE A 43 10.15 15.94 5.17
CA ILE A 43 10.04 15.78 6.62
C ILE A 43 9.16 16.92 7.15
N PRO A 44 8.11 16.63 7.93
CA PRO A 44 7.33 17.69 8.57
C PRO A 44 8.22 18.49 9.52
N PHE A 45 8.19 19.82 9.37
CA PHE A 45 8.94 20.77 10.19
C PHE A 45 10.48 20.71 10.07
N GLY A 46 11.02 20.11 8.99
CA GLY A 46 12.46 20.00 8.76
C GLY A 46 12.86 20.04 7.29
N ASP A 47 14.14 19.80 7.03
CA ASP A 47 14.67 19.62 5.67
C ASP A 47 14.27 18.26 5.10
N HIS A 48 14.40 18.08 3.78
CA HIS A 48 14.00 16.82 3.15
C HIS A 48 14.96 15.68 3.53
N ALA A 49 14.42 14.49 3.80
CA ALA A 49 15.20 13.27 3.95
C ALA A 49 15.76 12.85 2.58
N GLN A 50 17.08 12.75 2.45
CA GLN A 50 17.72 12.28 1.22
C GLN A 50 18.90 11.36 1.52
N GLY A 51 18.93 10.21 0.84
CA GLY A 51 20.01 9.23 0.91
C GLY A 51 19.83 8.16 1.98
N VAL A 52 20.74 7.19 1.98
CA VAL A 52 20.63 5.95 2.80
C VAL A 52 20.75 6.23 4.30
N GLY A 53 21.38 7.34 4.71
CA GLY A 53 21.47 7.73 6.13
C GLY A 53 20.14 8.23 6.70
N GLU A 54 19.22 8.69 5.85
CA GLU A 54 17.98 9.36 6.24
C GLU A 54 16.74 8.46 6.12
N LEU A 55 16.93 7.15 5.87
CA LEU A 55 15.85 6.17 5.71
C LEU A 55 14.89 6.16 6.90
N GLY A 56 15.44 6.22 8.11
CA GLY A 56 14.65 6.24 9.35
C GLY A 56 13.81 7.51 9.47
N ASN A 57 14.36 8.66 9.09
CA ASN A 57 13.66 9.94 9.14
C ASN A 57 12.55 9.98 8.08
N ALA A 58 12.79 9.48 6.86
CA ALA A 58 11.77 9.34 5.83
C ALA A 58 10.64 8.38 6.27
N ALA A 59 10.98 7.24 6.87
CA ALA A 59 10.00 6.29 7.40
C ALA A 59 9.14 6.93 8.49
N MET A 60 9.75 7.63 9.46
CA MET A 60 9.01 8.31 10.53
C MET A 60 8.16 9.47 10.02
N ALA A 61 8.66 10.23 9.04
CA ALA A 61 7.90 11.29 8.39
C ALA A 61 6.62 10.73 7.75
N SER A 62 6.69 9.56 7.10
CA SER A 62 5.50 8.92 6.52
C SER A 62 4.40 8.61 7.56
N VAL A 63 4.78 8.27 8.80
CA VAL A 63 3.82 8.02 9.89
C VAL A 63 3.06 9.28 10.23
N PHE A 64 3.71 10.45 10.20
CA PHE A 64 3.03 11.72 10.38
C PHE A 64 1.96 11.95 9.30
N TYR A 65 2.28 11.70 8.03
CA TYR A 65 1.31 11.83 6.93
C TYR A 65 0.15 10.83 7.03
N LEU A 66 0.44 9.59 7.46
CA LEU A 66 -0.61 8.60 7.77
C LEU A 66 -1.60 9.13 8.81
N VAL A 67 -1.08 9.65 9.92
CA VAL A 67 -1.89 10.18 11.04
C VAL A 67 -2.63 11.46 10.68
N LYS A 68 -2.03 12.33 9.85
CA LYS A 68 -2.63 13.58 9.37
C LYS A 68 -3.89 13.35 8.54
N GLY A 69 -4.08 12.14 8.01
CA GLY A 69 -5.30 11.71 7.34
C GLY A 69 -5.07 11.05 5.98
N GLU A 70 -3.85 11.09 5.46
CA GLU A 70 -3.52 10.45 4.17
C GLU A 70 -3.54 8.92 4.27
N GLY A 71 -3.41 8.39 5.50
CA GLY A 71 -3.55 6.97 5.78
C GLY A 71 -4.92 6.42 5.41
N PHE A 72 -6.00 7.20 5.53
CA PHE A 72 -7.34 6.78 5.11
C PHE A 72 -7.44 6.62 3.59
N VAL A 73 -6.83 7.54 2.84
CA VAL A 73 -6.81 7.47 1.37
C VAL A 73 -6.00 6.25 0.92
N LEU A 74 -4.82 6.06 1.51
CA LEU A 74 -3.97 4.91 1.22
C LEU A 74 -4.65 3.58 1.56
N ALA A 75 -5.30 3.50 2.71
CA ALA A 75 -6.09 2.36 3.15
C ALA A 75 -7.24 2.04 2.18
N ALA A 76 -7.98 3.05 1.73
CA ALA A 76 -9.08 2.89 0.79
C ALA A 76 -8.60 2.39 -0.58
N LEU A 77 -7.49 2.93 -1.08
CA LEU A 77 -6.88 2.49 -2.34
C LEU A 77 -6.36 1.05 -2.24
N GLY A 78 -5.69 0.70 -1.14
CA GLY A 78 -5.24 -0.66 -0.85
C GLY A 78 -6.40 -1.65 -0.77
N ALA A 79 -7.48 -1.28 -0.07
CA ALA A 79 -8.69 -2.09 0.02
C ALA A 79 -9.35 -2.30 -1.34
N GLY A 80 -9.48 -1.22 -2.12
CA GLY A 80 -10.06 -1.26 -3.46
C GLY A 80 -9.26 -2.16 -4.40
N ALA A 81 -7.93 -2.04 -4.39
CA ALA A 81 -7.06 -2.92 -5.17
C ALA A 81 -7.21 -4.39 -4.76
N GLY A 82 -7.20 -4.68 -3.46
CA GLY A 82 -7.42 -6.03 -2.93
C GLY A 82 -8.78 -6.61 -3.36
N TYR A 83 -9.85 -5.81 -3.28
CA TYR A 83 -11.19 -6.22 -3.72
C TYR A 83 -11.24 -6.55 -5.22
N LEU A 84 -10.63 -5.71 -6.07
CA LEU A 84 -10.58 -5.91 -7.52
C LEU A 84 -9.76 -7.16 -7.90
N ILE A 85 -8.64 -7.39 -7.21
CA ILE A 85 -7.81 -8.58 -7.38
C ILE A 85 -8.59 -9.84 -7.00
N ALA A 86 -9.28 -9.82 -5.87
CA ALA A 86 -10.09 -10.94 -5.41
C ALA A 86 -11.22 -11.30 -6.39
N ARG A 87 -11.77 -10.29 -7.09
CA ARG A 87 -12.78 -10.49 -8.14
C ARG A 87 -12.23 -11.11 -9.43
N THR A 88 -10.94 -10.94 -9.72
CA THR A 88 -10.35 -11.29 -11.02
C THR A 88 -9.53 -12.57 -10.99
N VAL A 89 -8.95 -12.93 -9.84
CA VAL A 89 -7.94 -14.02 -9.73
C VAL A 89 -8.54 -15.43 -9.54
N GLY A 90 -9.86 -15.55 -9.37
CA GLY A 90 -10.54 -16.85 -9.17
C GLY A 90 -10.40 -17.41 -7.75
N PRO A 91 -10.62 -18.71 -7.49
CA PRO A 91 -10.70 -19.28 -6.13
C PRO A 91 -9.37 -19.35 -5.38
N ALA A 92 -8.24 -19.03 -6.03
CA ALA A 92 -6.92 -19.14 -5.43
C ALA A 92 -6.63 -17.98 -4.45
N LEU A 93 -7.13 -18.11 -3.21
CA LEU A 93 -7.00 -17.09 -2.16
C LEU A 93 -5.55 -16.67 -1.91
N LEU A 94 -4.62 -17.63 -1.79
CA LEU A 94 -3.20 -17.33 -1.55
C LEU A 94 -2.58 -16.49 -2.67
N ARG A 95 -2.98 -16.74 -3.92
CA ARG A 95 -2.52 -15.96 -5.08
C ARG A 95 -3.12 -14.56 -5.07
N ALA A 96 -4.39 -14.42 -4.69
CA ALA A 96 -5.02 -13.11 -4.57
C ALA A 96 -4.39 -12.27 -3.44
N LEU A 97 -4.07 -12.90 -2.30
CA LEU A 97 -3.37 -12.24 -1.19
C LEU A 97 -1.98 -11.77 -1.60
N SER A 98 -1.18 -12.61 -2.27
CA SER A 98 0.16 -12.21 -2.72
C SER A 98 0.14 -11.09 -3.76
N LEU A 99 -0.80 -11.15 -4.72
CA LEU A 99 -1.01 -10.06 -5.68
C LEU A 99 -1.48 -8.77 -5.00
N SER A 100 -2.34 -8.89 -3.99
CA SER A 100 -2.78 -7.75 -3.19
C SER A 100 -1.63 -7.08 -2.43
N ILE A 101 -0.64 -7.85 -1.96
CA ILE A 101 0.56 -7.28 -1.32
C ILE A 101 1.34 -6.44 -2.33
N LEU A 102 1.61 -7.00 -3.52
CA LEU A 102 2.35 -6.30 -4.57
C LEU A 102 1.64 -5.01 -4.99
N ALA A 103 0.32 -5.07 -5.19
CA ALA A 103 -0.48 -3.92 -5.57
C ALA A 103 -0.51 -2.85 -4.45
N ALA A 104 -0.75 -3.25 -3.21
CA ALA A 104 -0.79 -2.34 -2.06
C ALA A 104 0.57 -1.66 -1.82
N PHE A 105 1.67 -2.40 -1.95
CA PHE A 105 3.02 -1.85 -1.89
C PHE A 105 3.28 -0.86 -3.02
N GLY A 106 2.88 -1.19 -4.26
CA GLY A 106 2.98 -0.28 -5.40
C GLY A 106 2.21 1.03 -5.19
N ILE A 107 1.00 0.95 -4.63
CA ILE A 107 0.21 2.14 -4.27
C ILE A 107 0.92 2.97 -3.20
N ALA A 108 1.51 2.34 -2.18
CA ALA A 108 2.28 3.04 -1.14
C ALA A 108 3.50 3.76 -1.72
N VAL A 109 4.22 3.14 -2.64
CA VAL A 109 5.35 3.77 -3.35
C VAL A 109 4.88 4.94 -4.21
N LEU A 110 3.79 4.80 -4.96
CA LEU A 110 3.23 5.90 -5.75
C LEU A 110 2.78 7.06 -4.87
N ALA A 111 2.13 6.79 -3.74
CA ALA A 111 1.74 7.81 -2.77
C ALA A 111 2.96 8.55 -2.19
N ALA A 112 4.01 7.81 -1.84
CA ALA A 112 5.27 8.40 -1.37
C ALA A 112 5.96 9.25 -2.44
N LEU A 113 5.92 8.84 -3.72
CA LEU A 113 6.43 9.63 -4.83
C LEU A 113 5.61 10.90 -5.08
N VAL A 114 4.28 10.82 -4.95
CA VAL A 114 3.42 12.01 -5.05
C VAL A 114 3.77 13.00 -3.95
N LEU A 115 3.94 12.54 -2.71
CA LEU A 115 4.40 13.39 -1.61
C LEU A 115 5.78 14.01 -1.86
N ALA A 116 6.71 13.26 -2.43
CA ALA A 116 8.05 13.76 -2.76
C ALA A 116 8.07 14.80 -3.90
N ALA A 117 7.04 14.79 -4.75
CA ALA A 117 6.90 15.71 -5.87
C ALA A 117 6.17 17.02 -5.53
N LEU A 118 5.39 17.03 -4.44
CA LEU A 118 4.73 18.21 -3.89
C LEU A 118 5.70 19.09 -3.09
#